data_AF-A0A139SWN3-F1
#
_entry.id   AF-A0A139SWN3-F1
#
_cell.length_a   1.000
_cell.length_b   1.000
_cell.length_c   1.000
_cell.angle_alpha   90.00
_cell.angle_beta   90.00
_cell.angle_gamma   90.00
#
_symmetry.space_group_name_H-M   'P 1'
#
loop_
_entity.id
_entity.type
_entity.pdbx_description
1 polymer ?
#
loop_
_entity_poly.entity_id
_entity_poly.type
_entity_poly.pdbx_seq_one_letter_code
_entity_poly.pdbx_strand_id
1 'polypeptide(L)'
;MKTTVIIIKRGAGYISTVHGQFGGGHQGAKCGLTPFEAATKAAQLMLRYATTNPEGGSLMAPDEVKSLVPEHLHEIAGNGQPD
;
A
#
# COMPACT_ATOMS: atom_id res chain seq x y z
N MET A 1 7.24 10.62 8.38
CA MET A 1 6.49 10.52 7.11
C MET A 1 5.70 9.22 7.07
N LYS A 2 4.38 9.34 6.90
CA LYS A 2 3.45 8.25 6.65
C LYS A 2 3.91 7.32 5.51
N THR A 3 3.66 6.02 5.66
CA THR A 3 3.90 5.04 4.60
C THR A 3 2.90 5.24 3.45
N THR A 4 3.37 5.26 2.21
CA THR A 4 2.49 5.29 1.03
C THR A 4 2.72 4.04 0.19
N VAL A 5 1.69 3.20 0.08
CA VAL A 5 1.66 2.06 -0.85
C VAL A 5 0.90 2.51 -2.09
N ILE A 6 1.57 2.49 -3.24
CA ILE A 6 1.01 2.88 -4.52
C ILE A 6 0.97 1.66 -5.42
N ILE A 7 -0.22 1.28 -5.88
CA ILE A 7 -0.42 0.31 -6.94
C ILE A 7 -0.78 1.06 -8.22
N ILE A 8 -0.15 0.72 -9.33
CA ILE A 8 -0.52 1.23 -10.65
C ILE A 8 -0.61 0.09 -11.66
N LYS A 9 -1.51 0.23 -12.61
CA LYS A 9 -1.58 -0.66 -13.77
C LYS A 9 -0.41 -0.36 -14.72
N ARG A 10 0.29 -1.40 -15.16
CA ARG A 10 1.41 -1.30 -16.10
C ARG A 10 1.35 -2.47 -17.09
N GLY A 11 1.06 -2.15 -18.34
CA GLY A 11 0.82 -3.16 -19.36
C GLY A 11 -0.34 -4.09 -18.97
N ALA A 12 -0.11 -5.40 -19.05
CA ALA A 12 -1.11 -6.42 -18.72
C ALA A 12 -1.25 -6.71 -17.21
N GLY A 13 -0.50 -6.05 -16.33
CA GLY A 13 -0.54 -6.31 -14.89
C GLY A 13 -0.38 -5.05 -14.06
N TYR A 14 0.11 -5.22 -12.83
CA TYR A 14 0.24 -4.15 -11.86
C TYR A 14 1.66 -4.10 -11.31
N ILE A 15 2.08 -2.91 -10.90
CA ILE A 15 3.31 -2.71 -10.13
C ILE A 15 3.00 -1.96 -8.85
N SER A 16 3.85 -2.15 -7.86
CA SER A 16 3.78 -1.52 -6.55
C SER A 16 4.99 -0.64 -6.32
N THR A 17 4.77 0.46 -5.63
CA THR A 17 5.80 1.33 -5.08
C THR A 17 5.46 1.58 -3.62
N VAL A 18 6.44 1.48 -2.73
CA VAL A 18 6.29 1.78 -1.31
C VAL A 18 7.26 2.89 -0.95
N HIS A 19 6.72 3.98 -0.41
CA HIS A 19 7.52 5.06 0.17
C HIS A 19 7.31 5.06 1.69
N GLY A 20 8.39 5.25 2.45
CA GLY A 20 8.35 5.34 3.91
C GLY A 20 9.50 6.18 4.44
N GLN A 21 9.38 6.64 5.68
CA GLN A 21 10.31 7.60 6.31
C GLN A 21 11.78 7.16 6.32
N PHE A 22 12.06 5.86 6.41
CA PHE A 22 13.42 5.33 6.60
C PHE A 22 14.06 4.80 5.31
N GLY A 23 13.53 5.14 4.13
CA GLY A 23 14.09 4.68 2.85
C GLY A 23 13.93 3.17 2.56
N GLY A 24 13.33 2.42 3.48
CA GLY A 24 12.95 1.01 3.33
C GLY A 24 11.69 0.90 2.47
N GLY A 25 11.86 0.96 1.16
CA GLY A 25 10.79 0.86 0.19
C GLY A 25 11.29 0.27 -1.13
N HIS A 26 10.39 0.19 -2.10
CA HIS A 26 10.73 -0.25 -3.44
C HIS A 26 9.92 0.55 -4.46
N GLN A 27 10.39 0.56 -5.71
CA GLN A 27 9.69 1.21 -6.81
C GLN A 27 9.52 0.25 -7.97
N GLY A 28 8.29 0.20 -8.51
CA GLY A 28 8.00 -0.55 -9.74
C GLY A 28 8.08 -2.07 -9.63
N ALA A 29 7.96 -2.63 -8.43
CA ALA A 29 7.99 -4.08 -8.23
C ALA A 29 6.69 -4.73 -8.73
N LYS A 30 6.78 -5.87 -9.42
CA LYS A 30 5.61 -6.59 -9.94
C LYS A 30 4.62 -6.92 -8.84
N CYS A 31 3.35 -6.58 -9.07
CA CYS A 31 2.25 -6.64 -8.10
C CYS A 31 1.05 -7.41 -8.68
N GLY A 32 1.30 -8.54 -9.35
CA GLY A 32 0.25 -9.39 -9.94
C GLY A 32 -0.16 -9.00 -11.36
N LEU A 33 -0.90 -9.92 -12.00
CA LEU A 33 -1.49 -9.75 -13.34
C LEU A 33 -2.99 -9.42 -13.25
N THR A 34 -3.66 -9.80 -12.17
CA THR A 34 -5.09 -9.55 -11.96
C THR A 34 -5.33 -8.51 -10.85
N PRO A 35 -6.50 -7.84 -10.83
CA PRO A 35 -6.84 -6.92 -9.75
C PRO A 35 -6.80 -7.59 -8.37
N PHE A 36 -7.24 -8.85 -8.28
CA PHE A 36 -7.24 -9.62 -7.03
C PHE A 36 -5.83 -9.93 -6.50
N GLU A 37 -4.92 -10.34 -7.39
CA GLU A 37 -3.51 -10.53 -7.01
C GLU A 37 -2.87 -9.22 -6.54
N ALA A 38 -3.17 -8.12 -7.22
CA ALA A 38 -2.69 -6.80 -6.84
C ALA A 38 -3.25 -6.35 -5.49
N ALA A 39 -4.54 -6.60 -5.22
CA ALA A 39 -5.19 -6.28 -3.96
C ALA A 39 -4.59 -7.09 -2.81
N THR A 40 -4.35 -8.39 -3.03
CA THR A 40 -3.69 -9.27 -2.05
C THR A 40 -2.31 -8.75 -1.70
N LYS A 41 -1.52 -8.35 -2.71
CA LYS A 41 -0.19 -7.77 -2.48
C LYS A 41 -0.28 -6.40 -1.80
N ALA A 42 -1.23 -5.55 -2.18
CA ALA A 42 -1.45 -4.25 -1.56
C ALA A 42 -1.76 -4.39 -0.06
N ALA A 43 -2.66 -5.30 0.31
CA ALA A 43 -2.99 -5.60 1.71
C ALA A 43 -1.74 -6.08 2.49
N GLN A 44 -0.94 -6.97 1.91
CA GLN A 44 0.33 -7.41 2.51
C GLN A 44 1.30 -6.25 2.74
N LEU A 45 1.42 -5.32 1.78
CA LEU A 45 2.30 -4.17 1.89
C LEU A 45 1.81 -3.18 2.95
N MET A 46 0.50 -2.91 3.00
CA MET A 46 -0.10 -2.07 4.04
C MET A 46 0.15 -2.66 5.43
N LEU A 47 -0.13 -3.95 5.62
CA LEU A 47 0.16 -4.62 6.89
C LEU A 47 1.64 -4.55 7.25
N ARG A 48 2.54 -4.77 6.28
CA ARG A 48 3.99 -4.80 6.53
C ARG A 48 4.58 -3.44 6.87
N TYR A 49 4.18 -2.39 6.15
CA TYR A 49 4.85 -1.10 6.19
C TYR A 49 4.06 -0.02 6.92
N ALA A 50 2.73 -0.10 6.99
CA ALA A 50 1.91 0.91 7.65
C ALA A 50 1.73 0.62 9.14
N THR A 51 1.56 -0.64 9.54
CA THR A 51 1.27 -0.99 10.96
C THR A 51 2.45 -0.71 11.90
N THR A 52 3.68 -0.81 11.41
CA THR A 52 4.90 -0.54 12.18
C THR A 52 5.39 0.90 12.05
N ASN A 53 4.74 1.72 11.22
CA ASN A 53 5.09 3.13 11.06
C ASN A 53 4.28 3.96 12.08
N PRO A 54 4.92 4.73 12.97
CA PRO A 54 4.21 5.60 13.93
C PRO A 54 3.27 6.61 13.28
N GLU A 55 3.49 7.00 12.02
CA GLU A 55 2.60 7.88 11.26
C GLU A 55 1.55 7.13 10.43
N GLY A 56 1.51 5.79 10.51
CA GLY A 56 0.57 4.92 9.81
C GLY A 56 0.90 4.75 8.33
N GLY A 57 -0.13 4.47 7.52
CA GLY A 57 0.05 4.36 6.06
C GLY A 57 -1.23 4.54 5.24
N SER A 58 -1.05 4.82 3.95
CA SER A 58 -2.14 5.07 3.00
C SER A 58 -1.96 4.23 1.73
N LEU A 59 -3.06 3.71 1.21
CA LEU A 59 -3.11 2.96 -0.04
C LEU A 59 -3.69 3.81 -1.16
N MET A 60 -2.90 3.97 -2.23
CA MET A 60 -3.32 4.53 -3.51
C MET A 60 -3.33 3.40 -4.55
N ALA A 61 -4.49 3.10 -5.12
CA ALA A 61 -4.63 2.02 -6.10
C ALA A 61 -5.77 2.33 -7.08
N PRO A 62 -5.79 1.71 -8.28
CA PRO A 62 -6.96 1.75 -9.16
C PRO A 62 -8.20 1.21 -8.45
N ASP A 63 -9.39 1.67 -8.84
CA ASP A 63 -10.64 1.30 -8.17
C ASP A 63 -10.89 -0.22 -8.22
N GLU A 64 -10.51 -0.89 -9.30
CA GLU A 64 -10.64 -2.35 -9.43
C GLU A 64 -9.76 -3.14 -8.44
N VAL A 65 -8.69 -2.52 -7.95
CA VAL A 65 -7.82 -3.08 -6.92
C VAL A 65 -8.31 -2.64 -5.54
N LYS A 66 -8.58 -1.34 -5.37
CA LYS A 66 -8.96 -0.75 -4.08
C LYS A 66 -10.26 -1.33 -3.52
N SER A 67 -11.25 -1.61 -4.38
CA SER A 67 -12.51 -2.27 -4.01
C SER A 67 -12.35 -3.70 -3.47
N LEU A 68 -11.23 -4.36 -3.77
CA LEU A 68 -10.93 -5.72 -3.30
C LEU A 68 -10.04 -5.72 -2.04
N VAL A 69 -9.45 -4.57 -1.68
CA VAL A 69 -8.67 -4.44 -0.45
C VAL A 69 -9.62 -4.17 0.72
N PRO A 70 -9.46 -4.83 1.88
CA PRO A 70 -10.23 -4.52 3.08
C PRO A 70 -10.17 -3.02 3.43
N GLU A 71 -11.31 -2.42 3.73
CA GLU A 71 -11.43 -0.97 3.93
C GLU A 71 -10.51 -0.42 5.04
N HIS A 72 -10.34 -1.15 6.13
CA HIS A 72 -9.43 -0.79 7.23
C HIS A 72 -7.94 -0.77 6.84
N LEU A 73 -7.59 -1.27 5.65
CA LEU A 73 -6.24 -1.19 5.09
C LEU A 73 -6.10 -0.10 4.03
N HIS A 74 -7.17 0.64 3.70
CA HIS A 74 -7.07 1.77 2.78
C HIS A 74 -6.30 2.92 3.44
N GLU A 75 -6.55 3.10 4.74
CA GLU A 75 -5.93 4.13 5.56
C GLU A 75 -5.69 3.55 6.96
N ILE A 76 -4.43 3.52 7.38
CA ILE A 76 -4.03 3.19 8.75
C ILE A 76 -3.59 4.50 9.40
N ALA A 77 -4.25 4.88 10.50
CA ALA A 77 -3.87 6.04 11.28
C ALA A 77 -2.52 5.81 11.97
N GLY A 78 -1.76 6.88 12.15
CA GLY A 78 -0.57 6.83 12.99
C GLY A 78 -0.94 6.67 14.46
N ASN A 79 -0.05 6.07 15.25
CA ASN A 79 -0.19 5.93 16.70
C ASN A 79 0.17 7.24 17.43
N GLY A 80 0.06 8.39 16.76
CA GLY A 80 0.34 9.71 17.31
C GLY A 80 -0.65 10.04 18.41
N GLN A 81 -0.30 9.68 19.64
CA GLN A 81 -0.87 10.24 20.86
C GLN A 81 -0.66 11.76 20.78
N PRO A 82 -1.70 12.59 20.93
CA PRO A 82 -1.49 14.03 20.99
C PRO A 82 -0.64 14.34 22.23
N ASP A 83 0.45 15.08 22.04
CA ASP A 83 1.16 15.77 23.14
C ASP A 83 0.22 16.75 23.87
#